data_AF-A0A383F2E1-F1
#
_entry.id   AF-A0A383F2E1-F1
#
_cell.length_a   1.000
_cell.length_b   1.000
_cell.length_c   1.000
_cell.angle_alpha   90.00
_cell.angle_beta   90.00
_cell.angle_gamma   90.00
#
_symmetry.space_group_name_H-M   'P 1'
#
loop_
_entity.id
_entity.type
_entity.pdbx_description
1 polymer ?
#
loop_
_entity_poly.entity_id
_entity_poly.type
_entity_poly.pdbx_seq_one_letter_code
_entity_poly.pdbx_strand_id
1 'polypeptide(L)'
;GVLVEGWNTGWDVNWCCSGDGEAFDFSHSHPDFDTEEITEYARKKNIRIIGHHETGGQIQNYESQLDSAFSYANRNDIRVIKTGYVNDVSQNIKRIGADGKEYKEWHHGQYMVEHFRKVIEKAAQYQVSLVPHEPIKDTGIRRTYPNILSREGAKGQEFNGFMSTKDNNKPNHTTILPFTRLLSSPMDYTPGIFNIKEYRYHSPDNRTINEYHHIPSTIAKELALYIV
;
A
#
# COMPACT_ATOMS: atom_id res chain seq x y z
N GLY A 1 7.57 -4.82 12.68
CA GLY A 1 7.56 -3.35 12.69
C GLY A 1 6.12 -2.88 12.81
N VAL A 2 5.91 -1.58 12.98
CA VAL A 2 4.57 -0.96 12.99
C VAL A 2 4.43 -0.12 11.73
N LEU A 3 3.47 -0.47 10.88
CA LEU A 3 3.10 0.35 9.71
C LEU A 3 2.28 1.55 10.18
N VAL A 4 2.57 2.73 9.63
CA VAL A 4 1.76 3.92 9.83
C VAL A 4 1.42 4.52 8.46
N GLU A 5 0.12 4.58 8.16
CA GLU A 5 -0.43 5.32 7.02
C GLU A 5 -0.98 6.67 7.52
N GLY A 6 -1.04 7.69 6.66
CA GLY A 6 -1.47 9.03 7.08
C GLY A 6 -0.44 9.82 7.89
N TRP A 7 0.86 9.46 7.83
CA TRP A 7 1.92 10.13 8.57
C TRP A 7 2.39 11.44 7.93
N ASN A 8 2.17 11.59 6.62
CA ASN A 8 2.61 12.72 5.79
C ASN A 8 1.43 13.61 5.37
N THR A 9 1.71 14.75 4.73
CA THR A 9 0.68 15.62 4.15
C THR A 9 0.16 15.08 2.81
N GLY A 10 -1.00 15.56 2.34
CA GLY A 10 -1.64 15.14 1.09
C GLY A 10 -2.86 14.21 1.24
N TRP A 11 -3.21 13.84 2.48
CA TRP A 11 -4.33 12.93 2.77
C TRP A 11 -5.71 13.62 2.89
N ASP A 12 -5.76 14.95 3.01
CA ASP A 12 -6.98 15.64 3.45
C ASP A 12 -8.11 15.64 2.42
N VAL A 13 -7.89 16.19 1.23
CA VAL A 13 -8.96 16.42 0.25
C VAL A 13 -8.71 15.63 -1.02
N ASN A 14 -9.63 14.69 -1.29
CA ASN A 14 -9.65 13.89 -2.53
C ASN A 14 -8.31 13.22 -2.85
N TRP A 15 -7.57 12.80 -1.82
CA TRP A 15 -6.26 12.15 -1.94
C TRP A 15 -6.29 10.96 -2.91
N CYS A 16 -7.44 10.27 -2.94
CA CYS A 16 -7.81 9.24 -3.90
C CYS A 16 -9.07 9.68 -4.66
N CYS A 17 -9.35 9.17 -5.85
CA CYS A 17 -8.62 8.14 -6.62
C CYS A 17 -8.42 8.61 -8.08
N SER A 18 -8.52 9.91 -8.30
CA SER A 18 -8.46 10.56 -9.61
C SER A 18 -7.04 10.92 -10.04
N GLY A 19 -6.09 10.98 -9.10
CA GLY A 19 -4.79 11.61 -9.31
C GLY A 19 -4.80 13.13 -9.26
N ASP A 20 -5.91 13.73 -8.79
CA ASP A 20 -6.09 15.20 -8.66
C ASP A 20 -6.13 15.68 -7.21
N GLY A 21 -5.83 14.79 -6.26
CA GLY A 21 -5.70 15.14 -4.85
C GLY A 21 -4.51 16.05 -4.60
N GLU A 22 -4.41 16.57 -3.37
CA GLU A 22 -3.20 17.28 -2.94
C GLU A 22 -1.95 16.42 -3.16
N ALA A 23 -0.85 17.05 -3.56
CA ALA A 23 0.40 16.34 -3.78
C ALA A 23 0.96 15.84 -2.44
N PHE A 24 1.18 14.53 -2.34
CA PHE A 24 1.86 13.95 -1.19
C PHE A 24 3.30 14.46 -1.07
N ASP A 25 3.72 14.76 0.16
CA ASP A 25 5.13 14.94 0.53
C ASP A 25 5.64 13.63 1.14
N PHE A 26 6.75 13.10 0.63
CA PHE A 26 7.31 11.83 1.11
C PHE A 26 8.52 12.01 2.03
N SER A 27 8.81 13.25 2.43
CA SER A 27 9.99 13.62 3.21
C SER A 27 9.70 14.55 4.40
N HIS A 28 8.45 14.98 4.57
CA HIS A 28 7.98 15.75 5.71
C HIS A 28 6.71 15.12 6.29
N SER A 29 6.65 15.04 7.62
CA SER A 29 5.49 14.51 8.32
C SER A 29 4.40 15.57 8.48
N HIS A 30 3.16 15.10 8.66
CA HIS A 30 2.06 15.93 9.12
C HIS A 30 2.42 16.55 10.51
N PRO A 31 1.96 17.78 10.84
CA PRO A 31 2.28 18.41 12.13
C PRO A 31 1.91 17.59 13.37
N ASP A 32 0.89 16.73 13.26
CA ASP A 32 0.45 15.84 14.34
C ASP A 32 1.27 14.53 14.44
N PHE A 33 2.24 14.33 13.55
CA PHE A 33 3.13 13.16 13.54
C PHE A 33 4.57 13.60 13.83
N ASP A 34 4.97 13.50 15.10
CA ASP A 34 6.34 13.75 15.53
C ASP A 34 7.25 12.57 15.17
N THR A 35 7.94 12.69 14.05
CA THR A 35 8.82 11.66 13.53
C THR A 35 10.01 11.39 14.46
N GLU A 36 10.56 12.42 15.11
CA GLU A 36 11.72 12.27 15.98
C GLU A 36 11.35 11.50 17.24
N GLU A 37 10.26 11.90 17.90
CA GLU A 37 9.74 11.22 19.10
C GLU A 37 9.38 9.77 18.79
N ILE A 38 8.66 9.52 17.70
CA ILE A 38 8.24 8.17 17.31
C ILE A 38 9.44 7.29 16.98
N THR A 39 10.43 7.82 16.26
CA THR A 39 11.65 7.08 15.92
C THR A 39 12.45 6.74 17.17
N GLU A 40 12.60 7.68 18.11
CA GLU A 40 13.28 7.43 19.38
C GLU A 40 12.54 6.39 20.22
N TYR A 41 11.21 6.51 20.32
CA TYR A 41 10.39 5.58 21.07
C TYR A 41 10.42 4.16 20.49
N ALA A 42 10.35 4.03 19.16
CA ALA A 42 10.49 2.76 18.47
C ALA A 42 11.83 2.08 18.81
N ARG A 43 12.95 2.83 18.79
CA ARG A 43 14.27 2.33 19.20
C ARG A 43 14.28 1.86 20.65
N LYS A 44 13.71 2.64 21.58
CA LYS A 44 13.61 2.26 23.00
C LYS A 44 12.84 0.95 23.22
N LYS A 45 11.86 0.66 22.35
CA LYS A 45 11.05 -0.56 22.39
C LYS A 45 11.61 -1.70 21.54
N ASN A 46 12.77 -1.50 20.91
CA ASN A 46 13.35 -2.46 19.96
C ASN A 46 12.35 -2.87 18.84
N ILE A 47 11.56 -1.90 18.38
CA ILE A 47 10.67 -2.02 17.23
C ILE A 47 11.12 -1.05 16.14
N ARG A 48 10.62 -1.25 14.92
CA ARG A 48 10.86 -0.36 13.78
C ARG A 48 9.54 0.13 13.23
N ILE A 49 9.53 1.38 12.76
CA ILE A 49 8.46 1.88 11.91
C ILE A 49 8.63 1.30 10.51
N ILE A 50 7.51 0.89 9.92
CA ILE A 50 7.37 0.56 8.50
C ILE A 50 6.76 1.79 7.86
N GLY A 51 7.44 2.36 6.87
CA GLY A 51 6.99 3.57 6.19
C GLY A 51 5.85 3.29 5.21
N HIS A 52 5.17 4.35 4.79
CA HIS A 52 4.10 4.29 3.80
C HIS A 52 4.23 5.41 2.77
N HIS A 53 4.25 5.06 1.48
CA HIS A 53 4.20 6.01 0.36
C HIS A 53 2.99 5.70 -0.53
N GLU A 54 1.82 6.23 -0.19
CA GLU A 54 0.67 6.28 -1.10
C GLU A 54 0.87 7.40 -2.11
N THR A 55 0.56 7.14 -3.38
CA THR A 55 0.77 8.13 -4.45
C THR A 55 -0.53 8.76 -4.95
N GLY A 56 -1.69 8.16 -4.67
CA GLY A 56 -2.98 8.54 -5.28
C GLY A 56 -2.95 8.48 -6.81
N GLY A 57 -2.00 7.74 -7.39
CA GLY A 57 -1.73 7.71 -8.82
C GLY A 57 -0.87 8.87 -9.37
N GLN A 58 -0.33 9.76 -8.52
CA GLN A 58 0.52 10.90 -8.91
C GLN A 58 1.99 10.49 -9.09
N ILE A 59 2.27 9.71 -10.13
CA ILE A 59 3.57 9.05 -10.35
C ILE A 59 4.73 10.02 -10.52
N GLN A 60 4.56 11.09 -11.30
CA GLN A 60 5.62 12.07 -11.53
C GLN A 60 5.97 12.86 -10.25
N ASN A 61 4.98 13.10 -9.37
CA ASN A 61 5.21 13.70 -8.05
C ASN A 61 6.06 12.76 -7.18
N TYR A 62 5.73 11.47 -7.14
CA TYR A 62 6.52 10.52 -6.36
C TYR A 62 7.94 10.37 -6.92
N GLU A 63 8.09 10.28 -8.24
CA GLU A 63 9.40 10.13 -8.88
C GLU A 63 10.35 11.31 -8.64
N SER A 64 9.83 12.54 -8.54
CA SER A 64 10.64 13.74 -8.27
C SER A 64 11.15 13.78 -6.83
N GLN A 65 10.55 13.01 -5.93
CA GLN A 65 10.85 12.97 -4.50
C GLN A 65 11.60 11.71 -4.04
N LEU A 66 11.90 10.74 -4.91
CA LEU A 66 12.45 9.44 -4.46
C LEU A 66 13.73 9.57 -3.63
N ASP A 67 14.66 10.44 -4.03
CA ASP A 67 15.90 10.62 -3.29
C ASP A 67 15.66 11.26 -1.91
N SER A 68 14.80 12.28 -1.80
CA SER A 68 14.46 12.88 -0.49
C SER A 68 13.66 11.91 0.38
N ALA A 69 12.73 11.17 -0.20
CA ALA A 69 11.89 10.18 0.48
C ALA A 69 12.70 9.03 1.08
N PHE A 70 13.57 8.40 0.30
CA PHE A 70 14.40 7.30 0.83
C PHE A 70 15.54 7.80 1.72
N SER A 71 16.02 9.04 1.53
CA SER A 71 16.93 9.67 2.48
C SER A 71 16.25 9.91 3.84
N TYR A 72 15.01 10.38 3.82
CA TYR A 72 14.16 10.51 5.01
C TYR A 72 13.98 9.16 5.71
N ALA A 73 13.66 8.09 4.96
CA ALA A 73 13.53 6.75 5.51
C ALA A 73 14.81 6.31 6.25
N ASN A 74 15.98 6.51 5.64
CA ASN A 74 17.26 6.14 6.26
C ASN A 74 17.56 6.93 7.54
N ARG A 75 17.33 8.25 7.55
CA ARG A 75 17.54 9.08 8.75
C ARG A 75 16.66 8.64 9.92
N ASN A 76 15.46 8.15 9.61
CA ASN A 76 14.47 7.69 10.59
C ASN A 76 14.49 6.17 10.84
N ASP A 77 15.53 5.47 10.38
CA ASP A 77 15.72 4.02 10.57
C ASP A 77 14.56 3.14 10.03
N ILE A 78 13.85 3.66 9.02
CA ILE A 78 12.80 2.97 8.27
C ILE A 78 13.49 2.10 7.20
N ARG A 79 13.28 0.79 7.30
CA ARG A 79 13.93 -0.22 6.41
C ARG A 79 12.96 -0.90 5.45
N VAL A 80 11.66 -0.75 5.68
CA VAL A 80 10.60 -1.31 4.85
C VAL A 80 9.57 -0.23 4.60
N ILE A 81 9.13 -0.10 3.35
CA ILE A 81 8.10 0.85 2.96
C ILE A 81 7.01 0.12 2.17
N LYS A 82 5.77 0.26 2.61
CA LYS A 82 4.59 -0.05 1.79
C LYS A 82 4.40 1.10 0.79
N THR A 83 4.34 0.81 -0.50
CA THR A 83 4.00 1.83 -1.52
C THR A 83 2.60 1.55 -2.05
N GLY A 84 1.81 2.58 -2.36
CA GLY A 84 0.46 2.44 -2.90
C GLY A 84 0.24 3.27 -4.16
N TYR A 85 -0.62 2.78 -5.05
CA TYR A 85 -0.89 3.38 -6.35
C TYR A 85 -2.39 3.40 -6.65
N VAL A 86 -3.18 3.73 -5.63
CA VAL A 86 -4.64 3.66 -5.66
C VAL A 86 -5.18 4.56 -6.76
N ASN A 87 -6.00 3.97 -7.63
CA ASN A 87 -6.69 4.67 -8.69
C ASN A 87 -7.92 3.87 -9.15
N ASP A 88 -9.07 4.53 -9.26
CA ASP A 88 -10.38 3.88 -9.46
C ASP A 88 -10.65 3.46 -10.90
N VAL A 89 -9.86 3.98 -11.86
CA VAL A 89 -10.18 3.84 -13.28
C VAL A 89 -8.99 3.31 -14.07
N SER A 90 -9.28 2.34 -14.93
CA SER A 90 -8.40 1.88 -16.00
C SER A 90 -7.92 3.05 -16.85
N GLN A 91 -6.61 3.18 -17.08
CA GLN A 91 -6.00 4.35 -17.74
C GLN A 91 -6.28 5.67 -17.01
N ASN A 92 -5.86 5.79 -15.75
CA ASN A 92 -6.02 7.05 -15.04
C ASN A 92 -4.78 7.49 -14.28
N ILE A 93 -3.64 6.81 -14.49
CA ILE A 93 -2.34 7.34 -14.10
C ILE A 93 -1.98 8.47 -15.06
N LYS A 94 -1.91 9.69 -14.55
CA LYS A 94 -1.59 10.87 -15.35
C LYS A 94 -0.09 11.04 -15.50
N ARG A 95 0.33 11.39 -16.71
CA ARG A 95 1.70 11.74 -17.05
C ARG A 95 1.72 12.93 -17.98
N ILE A 96 2.49 13.95 -17.64
CA ILE A 96 2.84 15.03 -18.56
C ILE A 96 4.04 14.60 -19.40
N GLY A 97 3.83 14.52 -20.72
CA GLY A 97 4.88 14.19 -21.68
C GLY A 97 5.85 15.36 -21.91
N ALA A 98 6.96 15.07 -22.59
CA ALA A 98 7.94 16.10 -22.95
C ALA A 98 7.39 17.19 -23.88
N ASP A 99 6.26 16.92 -24.55
CA ASP A 99 5.52 17.88 -25.38
C ASP A 99 4.53 18.73 -24.56
N GLY A 100 4.50 18.57 -23.23
CA GLY A 100 3.61 19.28 -22.32
C GLY A 100 2.18 18.74 -22.30
N LYS A 101 1.85 17.66 -23.02
CA LYS A 101 0.51 17.09 -23.02
C LYS A 101 0.33 16.07 -21.90
N GLU A 102 -0.90 15.98 -21.39
CA GLU A 102 -1.31 14.92 -20.47
C GLU A 102 -1.59 13.62 -21.24
N TYR A 103 -1.03 12.53 -20.73
CA TYR A 103 -1.27 11.16 -21.14
C TYR A 103 -1.84 10.37 -19.98
N LYS A 104 -2.62 9.34 -20.32
CA LYS A 104 -3.18 8.40 -19.34
C LYS A 104 -2.57 7.02 -19.54
N GLU A 105 -2.04 6.47 -18.47
CA GLU A 105 -1.28 5.23 -18.47
C GLU A 105 -1.98 4.15 -17.64
N TRP A 106 -1.70 2.88 -17.95
CA TRP A 106 -2.16 1.73 -17.17
C TRP A 106 -1.12 1.36 -16.12
N HIS A 107 -1.54 0.85 -14.95
CA HIS A 107 -0.64 0.22 -13.96
C HIS A 107 0.24 -0.87 -14.57
N HIS A 108 -0.26 -1.56 -15.60
CA HIS A 108 0.44 -2.66 -16.24
C HIS A 108 1.08 -2.30 -17.59
N GLY A 109 1.00 -1.02 -17.99
CA GLY A 109 1.62 -0.51 -19.21
C GLY A 109 3.13 -0.38 -19.05
N GLN A 110 3.84 -0.26 -20.18
CA GLN A 110 5.31 -0.13 -20.17
C GLN A 110 5.79 1.01 -19.28
N TYR A 111 5.14 2.17 -19.33
CA TYR A 111 5.48 3.33 -18.50
C TYR A 111 5.51 2.99 -17.01
N MET A 112 4.47 2.28 -16.52
CA MET A 112 4.42 1.90 -15.10
C MET A 112 5.37 0.77 -14.76
N VAL A 113 5.65 -0.17 -15.67
CA VAL A 113 6.70 -1.18 -15.47
C VAL A 113 8.07 -0.52 -15.26
N GLU A 114 8.38 0.52 -16.04
CA GLU A 114 9.60 1.32 -15.90
C GLU A 114 9.60 2.12 -14.59
N HIS A 115 8.48 2.73 -14.21
CA HIS A 115 8.31 3.38 -12.91
C HIS A 115 8.62 2.43 -11.75
N PHE A 116 7.97 1.26 -11.69
CA PHE A 116 8.20 0.28 -10.63
C PHE A 116 9.67 -0.14 -10.58
N ARG A 117 10.32 -0.35 -11.74
CA ARG A 117 11.76 -0.64 -11.80
C ARG A 117 12.59 0.47 -11.15
N LYS A 118 12.32 1.72 -11.51
CA LYS A 118 13.03 2.89 -10.98
C LYS A 118 12.90 3.00 -9.46
N VAL A 119 11.70 2.81 -8.92
CA VAL A 119 11.45 2.82 -7.46
C VAL A 119 12.20 1.67 -6.77
N ILE A 120 12.17 0.46 -7.33
CA ILE A 120 12.87 -0.71 -6.78
C ILE A 120 14.38 -0.48 -6.70
N GLU A 121 14.98 -0.04 -7.80
CA GLU A 121 16.42 0.21 -7.90
C GLU A 121 16.86 1.33 -6.96
N LYS A 122 16.06 2.40 -6.91
CA LYS A 122 16.33 3.54 -6.04
C LYS A 122 16.22 3.12 -4.56
N ALA A 123 15.17 2.43 -4.14
CA ALA A 123 15.04 1.94 -2.77
C ALA A 123 16.22 1.02 -2.36
N ALA A 124 16.70 0.19 -3.28
CA ALA A 124 17.86 -0.68 -3.04
C ALA A 124 19.15 0.10 -2.74
N GLN A 125 19.39 1.24 -3.43
CA GLN A 125 20.54 2.12 -3.17
C GLN A 125 20.54 2.65 -1.73
N TYR A 126 19.34 2.85 -1.15
CA TYR A 126 19.16 3.31 0.22
C TYR A 126 19.01 2.16 1.22
N GLN A 127 19.13 0.89 0.80
CA GLN A 127 18.88 -0.28 1.65
C GLN A 127 17.47 -0.33 2.25
N VAL A 128 16.49 0.14 1.48
CA VAL A 128 15.07 0.09 1.81
C VAL A 128 14.41 -1.05 1.02
N SER A 129 13.66 -1.88 1.73
CA SER A 129 12.81 -2.90 1.14
C SER A 129 11.40 -2.38 0.90
N LEU A 130 10.69 -2.95 -0.07
CA LEU A 130 9.38 -2.49 -0.51
C LEU A 130 8.33 -3.59 -0.41
N VAL A 131 7.10 -3.18 -0.11
CA VAL A 131 5.86 -3.98 -0.18
C VAL A 131 4.84 -3.22 -1.04
N PRO A 132 4.86 -3.37 -2.37
CA PRO A 132 3.99 -2.59 -3.25
C PRO A 132 2.52 -3.07 -3.26
N HIS A 133 1.59 -2.16 -3.02
CA HIS A 133 0.15 -2.26 -3.29
C HIS A 133 -0.16 -1.65 -4.66
N GLU A 134 -1.32 -1.95 -5.25
CA GLU A 134 -1.67 -1.70 -6.68
C GLU A 134 -0.51 -1.91 -7.68
N PRO A 135 0.25 -3.02 -7.60
CA PRO A 135 1.49 -3.17 -8.34
C PRO A 135 1.26 -3.72 -9.75
N ILE A 136 2.32 -3.71 -10.57
CA ILE A 136 2.44 -4.71 -11.63
C ILE A 136 2.47 -6.12 -11.03
N LYS A 137 1.80 -7.09 -11.66
CA LYS A 137 1.85 -8.51 -11.28
C LYS A 137 3.30 -9.00 -11.15
N ASP A 138 3.57 -9.91 -10.21
CA ASP A 138 4.92 -10.45 -10.07
C ASP A 138 5.30 -11.39 -11.23
N THR A 139 6.55 -11.26 -11.66
CA THR A 139 7.19 -12.03 -12.74
C THR A 139 8.52 -12.65 -12.27
N GLY A 140 8.78 -12.69 -10.95
CA GLY A 140 10.00 -13.24 -10.34
C GLY A 140 11.13 -12.22 -10.13
N ILE A 141 10.87 -10.92 -10.36
CA ILE A 141 11.86 -9.84 -10.27
C ILE A 141 12.60 -9.79 -8.92
N ARG A 142 11.95 -10.25 -7.84
CA ARG A 142 12.54 -10.37 -6.51
C ARG A 142 13.81 -11.23 -6.45
N ARG A 143 14.03 -12.14 -7.42
CA ARG A 143 15.30 -12.88 -7.55
C ARG A 143 16.46 -11.94 -7.88
N THR A 144 16.22 -10.94 -8.72
CA THR A 144 17.22 -9.95 -9.12
C THR A 144 17.29 -8.82 -8.10
N TYR A 145 16.14 -8.39 -7.55
CA TYR A 145 16.03 -7.32 -6.56
C TYR A 145 15.36 -7.85 -5.29
N PRO A 146 16.13 -8.45 -4.37
CA PRO A 146 15.60 -9.09 -3.17
C PRO A 146 15.00 -8.11 -2.17
N ASN A 147 15.16 -6.79 -2.38
CA ASN A 147 14.51 -5.76 -1.58
C ASN A 147 13.00 -5.63 -1.89
N ILE A 148 12.44 -6.37 -2.85
CA ILE A 148 10.98 -6.56 -2.97
C ILE A 148 10.56 -7.78 -2.15
N LEU A 149 9.94 -7.54 -0.99
CA LEU A 149 9.60 -8.61 -0.04
C LEU A 149 8.32 -9.34 -0.44
N SER A 150 7.29 -8.57 -0.75
CA SER A 150 5.96 -9.03 -1.17
C SER A 150 5.26 -7.92 -1.94
N ARG A 151 4.05 -8.18 -2.43
CA ARG A 151 3.19 -7.18 -3.06
C ARG A 151 1.72 -7.59 -2.91
N GLU A 152 0.77 -6.68 -3.02
CA GLU A 152 -0.66 -7.01 -2.91
C GLU A 152 -1.20 -7.60 -4.24
N GLY A 153 -1.70 -6.79 -5.17
CA GLY A 153 -1.97 -7.19 -6.56
C GLY A 153 -3.08 -8.24 -6.73
N ALA A 154 -3.97 -8.34 -5.74
CA ALA A 154 -5.23 -9.06 -5.73
C ALA A 154 -6.01 -8.59 -4.51
N LYS A 155 -7.33 -8.82 -4.46
CA LYS A 155 -8.15 -8.43 -3.30
C LYS A 155 -7.59 -8.99 -1.98
N GLY A 156 -7.06 -8.12 -1.12
CA GLY A 156 -6.57 -8.45 0.22
C GLY A 156 -7.67 -8.48 1.29
N GLN A 157 -7.28 -8.49 2.56
CA GLN A 157 -8.20 -8.41 3.69
C GLN A 157 -8.95 -7.06 3.74
N GLU A 158 -8.39 -6.01 3.18
CA GLU A 158 -9.01 -4.69 3.12
C GLU A 158 -10.39 -4.69 2.41
N PHE A 159 -10.56 -5.51 1.36
CA PHE A 159 -11.87 -5.73 0.72
C PHE A 159 -12.89 -6.34 1.68
N ASN A 160 -12.45 -7.14 2.67
CA ASN A 160 -13.34 -7.59 3.74
C ASN A 160 -13.66 -6.46 4.72
N GLY A 161 -12.80 -5.47 4.90
CA GLY A 161 -13.05 -4.29 5.73
C GLY A 161 -14.07 -3.32 5.12
N PHE A 162 -13.79 -2.79 3.92
CA PHE A 162 -14.50 -1.63 3.38
C PHE A 162 -15.57 -1.95 2.32
N MET A 163 -15.50 -3.09 1.61
CA MET A 163 -16.53 -3.41 0.60
C MET A 163 -17.81 -3.92 1.22
N SER A 164 -18.91 -3.84 0.46
CA SER A 164 -20.20 -4.42 0.86
C SER A 164 -20.10 -5.95 0.99
N THR A 165 -21.04 -6.59 1.69
CA THR A 165 -21.11 -8.06 1.76
C THR A 165 -21.32 -8.72 0.39
N LYS A 166 -21.83 -7.96 -0.58
CA LYS A 166 -21.95 -8.39 -1.98
C LYS A 166 -20.58 -8.41 -2.68
N ASP A 167 -19.70 -7.47 -2.39
CA ASP A 167 -18.48 -7.22 -3.18
C ASP A 167 -17.17 -7.61 -2.48
N ASN A 168 -17.22 -7.86 -1.16
CA ASN A 168 -16.11 -8.38 -0.37
C ASN A 168 -15.69 -9.80 -0.81
N ASN A 169 -14.59 -10.29 -0.25
CA ASN A 169 -14.06 -11.60 -0.61
C ASN A 169 -15.07 -12.70 -0.26
N LYS A 170 -15.17 -13.74 -1.09
CA LYS A 170 -16.04 -14.89 -0.77
C LYS A 170 -15.28 -15.91 0.10
N PRO A 171 -15.98 -16.80 0.83
CA PRO A 171 -15.31 -17.79 1.68
C PRO A 171 -14.25 -18.65 0.99
N ASN A 172 -14.39 -18.88 -0.32
CA ASN A 172 -13.44 -19.62 -1.16
C ASN A 172 -12.29 -18.77 -1.73
N HIS A 173 -12.25 -17.46 -1.50
CA HIS A 173 -11.21 -16.58 -2.06
C HIS A 173 -9.80 -17.03 -1.68
N THR A 174 -9.58 -17.32 -0.40
CA THR A 174 -8.29 -17.80 0.12
C THR A 174 -7.96 -19.23 -0.29
N THR A 175 -8.91 -19.99 -0.85
CA THR A 175 -8.63 -21.31 -1.45
C THR A 175 -8.32 -21.21 -2.95
N ILE A 176 -8.52 -20.04 -3.57
CA ILE A 176 -8.21 -19.76 -4.97
C ILE A 176 -6.85 -19.09 -5.11
N LEU A 177 -6.51 -18.17 -4.20
CA LEU A 177 -5.24 -17.42 -4.24
C LEU A 177 -4.00 -18.32 -4.38
N PRO A 178 -3.84 -19.44 -3.63
CA PRO A 178 -2.69 -20.33 -3.76
C PRO A 178 -2.48 -20.92 -5.17
N PHE A 179 -3.58 -21.10 -5.91
CA PHE A 179 -3.57 -21.72 -7.24
C PHE A 179 -3.62 -20.70 -8.39
N THR A 180 -3.59 -19.41 -8.06
CA THR A 180 -3.65 -18.33 -9.05
C THR A 180 -2.63 -17.24 -8.72
N ARG A 181 -3.00 -16.27 -7.88
CA ARG A 181 -2.19 -15.10 -7.51
C ARG A 181 -0.84 -15.49 -6.88
N LEU A 182 -0.81 -16.50 -6.03
CA LEU A 182 0.41 -16.89 -5.30
C LEU A 182 1.37 -17.75 -6.12
N LEU A 183 0.99 -18.17 -7.34
CA LEU A 183 1.88 -18.92 -8.23
C LEU A 183 3.17 -18.14 -8.56
N SER A 184 3.08 -16.81 -8.65
CA SER A 184 4.23 -15.97 -9.00
C SER A 184 4.76 -15.07 -7.87
N SER A 185 4.03 -14.91 -6.75
CA SER A 185 4.50 -14.01 -5.68
C SER A 185 3.94 -14.25 -4.29
N PRO A 186 4.75 -13.96 -3.25
CA PRO A 186 4.22 -13.76 -1.90
C PRO A 186 3.31 -12.53 -1.88
N MET A 187 2.16 -12.68 -1.22
CA MET A 187 1.15 -11.63 -1.14
C MET A 187 1.10 -11.02 0.26
N ASP A 188 1.08 -9.69 0.32
CA ASP A 188 0.70 -8.98 1.54
C ASP A 188 -0.83 -9.01 1.71
N TYR A 189 -1.37 -10.14 2.18
CA TYR A 189 -2.82 -10.33 2.31
C TYR A 189 -3.40 -9.61 3.55
N THR A 190 -2.57 -9.30 4.54
CA THR A 190 -2.95 -8.76 5.87
C THR A 190 -3.95 -9.63 6.66
N PRO A 191 -3.66 -10.93 6.89
CA PRO A 191 -4.55 -11.82 7.66
C PRO A 191 -4.57 -11.49 9.16
N GLY A 192 -5.45 -12.17 9.91
CA GLY A 192 -5.40 -12.18 11.37
C GLY A 192 -6.45 -11.30 12.05
N ILE A 193 -7.58 -11.04 11.38
CA ILE A 193 -8.64 -10.23 12.00
C ILE A 193 -9.42 -11.07 13.01
N PHE A 194 -9.35 -10.69 14.29
CA PHE A 194 -10.06 -11.41 15.36
C PHE A 194 -11.47 -10.89 15.57
N ASN A 195 -11.68 -9.57 15.47
CA ASN A 195 -13.01 -8.98 15.55
C ASN A 195 -13.69 -9.00 14.17
N ILE A 196 -14.39 -10.09 13.88
CA ILE A 196 -14.95 -10.39 12.54
C ILE A 196 -16.40 -9.92 12.34
N LYS A 197 -17.04 -9.35 13.38
CA LYS A 197 -18.40 -8.80 13.36
C LYS A 197 -18.43 -7.49 14.13
N GLU A 198 -19.46 -6.67 13.91
CA GLU A 198 -19.73 -5.48 14.74
C GLU A 198 -18.53 -4.52 14.88
N TYR A 199 -17.66 -4.45 13.88
CA TYR A 199 -16.45 -3.63 13.90
C TYR A 199 -16.57 -2.35 13.05
N ARG A 200 -17.54 -2.32 12.13
CA ARG A 200 -17.67 -1.30 11.10
C ARG A 200 -18.88 -0.41 11.34
N TYR A 201 -18.71 0.90 11.15
CA TYR A 201 -19.79 1.86 11.11
C TYR A 201 -20.49 1.89 9.74
N HIS A 202 -21.74 2.36 9.69
CA HIS A 202 -22.45 2.57 8.42
C HIS A 202 -21.72 3.56 7.50
N SER A 203 -21.17 4.64 8.06
CA SER A 203 -20.29 5.59 7.36
C SER A 203 -19.45 6.37 8.37
N PRO A 204 -18.44 7.15 7.95
CA PRO A 204 -17.69 8.04 8.84
C PRO A 204 -18.59 9.03 9.61
N ASP A 205 -19.63 9.55 8.94
CA ASP A 205 -20.61 10.50 9.53
C ASP A 205 -21.66 9.80 10.38
N ASN A 206 -21.96 8.53 10.08
CA ASN A 206 -22.90 7.70 10.84
C ASN A 206 -22.15 6.61 11.61
N ARG A 207 -21.69 6.97 12.80
CA ARG A 207 -20.93 6.12 13.74
C ARG A 207 -21.78 5.07 14.47
N THR A 208 -22.88 4.62 13.89
CA THR A 208 -23.63 3.45 14.38
C THR A 208 -23.08 2.18 13.74
N ILE A 209 -23.01 1.10 14.52
CA ILE A 209 -22.45 -0.18 14.08
C ILE A 209 -23.35 -0.83 13.03
N ASN A 210 -22.76 -1.24 11.92
CA ASN A 210 -23.43 -2.03 10.88
C ASN A 210 -23.36 -3.52 11.23
N GLU A 211 -24.40 -4.01 11.89
CA GLU A 211 -24.51 -5.41 12.33
C GLU A 211 -24.60 -6.42 11.17
N TYR A 212 -24.96 -5.96 9.96
CA TYR A 212 -25.04 -6.81 8.77
C TYR A 212 -23.69 -7.05 8.10
N HIS A 213 -22.67 -6.28 8.45
CA HIS A 213 -21.33 -6.40 7.91
C HIS A 213 -20.48 -7.35 8.76
N HIS A 214 -19.87 -8.34 8.12
CA HIS A 214 -18.95 -9.27 8.75
C HIS A 214 -17.87 -9.74 7.79
N ILE A 215 -16.73 -10.13 8.33
CA ILE A 215 -15.67 -10.77 7.58
C ILE A 215 -16.08 -12.23 7.30
N PRO A 216 -16.05 -12.71 6.05
CA PRO A 216 -16.47 -14.06 5.66
C PRO A 216 -15.38 -15.10 5.99
N SER A 217 -15.11 -15.24 7.28
CA SER A 217 -14.03 -16.05 7.85
C SER A 217 -14.42 -16.60 9.23
N THR A 218 -13.56 -17.43 9.79
CA THR A 218 -13.57 -17.82 11.20
C THR A 218 -12.22 -17.44 11.81
N ILE A 219 -12.12 -17.31 13.13
CA ILE A 219 -10.83 -17.03 13.78
C ILE A 219 -9.79 -18.11 13.43
N ALA A 220 -10.20 -19.38 13.40
CA ALA A 220 -9.31 -20.48 13.00
C ALA A 220 -8.83 -20.34 11.54
N LYS A 221 -9.70 -19.89 10.62
CA LYS A 221 -9.31 -19.61 9.25
C LYS A 221 -8.32 -18.44 9.18
N GLU A 222 -8.55 -17.35 9.90
CA GLU A 222 -7.62 -16.21 9.96
C GLU A 222 -6.23 -16.62 10.48
N LEU A 223 -6.17 -17.50 11.48
CA LEU A 223 -4.91 -18.07 11.97
C LEU A 223 -4.23 -18.96 10.94
N ALA A 224 -5.00 -19.73 10.15
CA ALA A 224 -4.44 -20.61 9.13
C ALA A 224 -3.72 -19.83 7.99
N LEU A 225 -4.16 -18.60 7.69
CA LEU A 225 -3.59 -17.78 6.61
C LEU A 225 -2.14 -17.32 6.86
N TYR A 226 -1.59 -17.54 8.04
CA TYR A 226 -0.16 -17.32 8.28
C TYR A 226 0.73 -18.45 7.71
N ILE A 227 0.14 -19.58 7.32
CA ILE A 227 0.85 -20.75 6.78
C ILE A 227 0.43 -21.07 5.33
N VAL A 228 -0.85 -20.85 5.00
CA VAL A 228 -1.41 -21.06 3.64
C VAL A 228 -0.86 -20.04 2.66
#